data_AF-A0A0K0SVB7-F1
#
_entry.id   AF-A0A0K0SVB7-F1
#
_cell.length_a   1.000
_cell.length_b   1.000
_cell.length_c   1.000
_cell.angle_alpha   90.00
_cell.angle_beta   90.00
_cell.angle_gamma   90.00
#
_symmetry.space_group_name_H-M   'P 1'
#
loop_
_entity.id
_entity.type
_entity.pdbx_description
1 polymer ?
#
loop_
_entity_poly.entity_id
_entity_poly.type
_entity_poly.pdbx_seq_one_letter_code
_entity_poly.pdbx_strand_id
1 'polypeptide(L)'
;MWPFSKNKLKPSQSKVEQLFLFKERMLKEGASQPSLQLGLRSFVEKYITEAEFEVLFGGYAARNISGEKYIGVWSVRVASRMRRILRERGASFIVVNNHPCENNPSSGLTHQSSGTGEKVLL
;
A
#
# COMPACT_ATOMS: atom_id res chain seq x y z
N MET A 1 -12.12 1.71 47.44
CA MET A 1 -11.47 0.67 46.61
C MET A 1 -12.00 0.80 45.19
N TRP A 2 -11.17 1.25 44.24
CA TRP A 2 -11.53 1.33 42.82
C TRP A 2 -11.09 0.05 42.09
N PRO A 3 -11.86 -0.47 41.11
CA PRO A 3 -11.41 -1.58 40.30
C PRO A 3 -10.54 -1.06 39.13
N PHE A 4 -9.34 -1.63 38.99
CA PHE A 4 -8.48 -1.43 37.84
C PHE A 4 -9.14 -2.00 36.57
N SER A 5 -9.53 -1.12 35.64
CA SER A 5 -9.85 -1.52 34.26
C SER A 5 -8.60 -2.04 33.57
N LYS A 6 -8.53 -3.37 33.39
CA LYS A 6 -7.55 -4.02 32.53
C LYS A 6 -7.93 -3.74 31.08
N ASN A 7 -7.41 -2.66 30.52
CA ASN A 7 -7.44 -2.43 29.08
C ASN A 7 -6.59 -3.54 28.43
N LYS A 8 -7.25 -4.56 27.88
CA LYS A 8 -6.64 -5.56 27.00
C LYS A 8 -6.12 -4.83 25.76
N LEU A 9 -4.84 -4.47 25.78
CA LEU A 9 -4.09 -4.19 24.55
C LEU A 9 -4.13 -5.48 23.72
N LYS A 10 -4.98 -5.51 22.69
CA LYS A 10 -4.91 -6.55 21.66
C LYS A 10 -3.48 -6.54 21.11
N PRO A 11 -2.80 -7.69 20.98
CA PRO A 11 -1.54 -7.74 20.25
C PRO A 11 -1.86 -7.28 18.83
N SER A 12 -1.37 -6.08 18.48
CA SER A 12 -1.35 -5.56 17.12
C SER A 12 -0.70 -6.63 16.26
N GLN A 13 -1.49 -7.38 15.48
CA GLN A 13 -0.97 -8.19 14.39
C GLN A 13 0.04 -7.32 13.65
N SER A 14 1.27 -7.79 13.54
CA SER A 14 2.34 -7.13 12.81
C SER A 14 1.92 -6.97 11.35
N LYS A 15 1.24 -5.87 11.04
CA LYS A 15 0.80 -5.54 9.69
C LYS A 15 2.07 -5.30 8.89
N VAL A 16 2.40 -6.21 7.99
CA VAL A 16 3.52 -6.03 7.06
C VAL A 16 3.24 -4.79 6.24
N GLU A 17 4.20 -3.88 6.21
CA GLU A 17 4.08 -2.59 5.52
C GLU A 17 3.96 -2.80 4.01
N GLN A 18 3.29 -1.88 3.31
CA GLN A 18 2.93 -2.05 1.91
C GLN A 18 3.50 -0.91 1.06
N LEU A 19 4.06 -1.29 -0.09
CA LEU A 19 4.34 -0.39 -1.20
C LEU A 19 3.38 -0.69 -2.34
N PHE A 20 2.64 0.33 -2.78
CA PHE A 20 1.72 0.26 -3.90
C PHE A 20 2.46 0.61 -5.18
N LEU A 21 2.32 -0.20 -6.23
CA LEU A 21 2.87 0.05 -7.55
C LEU A 21 1.73 -0.01 -8.58
N PHE A 22 1.42 1.12 -9.21
CA PHE A 22 0.33 1.20 -10.18
C PHE A 22 0.66 2.18 -11.30
N LYS A 23 -0.10 2.13 -12.38
CA LYS A 23 -0.02 3.11 -13.47
C LYS A 23 -0.98 4.24 -13.16
N GLU A 24 -0.50 5.48 -13.17
CA GLU A 24 -1.37 6.65 -12.96
C GLU A 24 -1.95 7.08 -14.31
N ARG A 25 -3.29 7.16 -14.39
CA ARG A 25 -3.96 7.68 -15.59
C ARG A 25 -3.66 9.17 -15.68
N MET A 26 -2.91 9.55 -16.71
CA MET A 26 -2.72 10.96 -17.03
C MET A 26 -3.98 11.53 -17.68
N LEU A 27 -4.27 12.81 -17.42
CA LEU A 27 -5.47 13.52 -17.87
C LEU A 27 -5.57 13.60 -19.42
N LYS A 28 -4.47 13.35 -20.14
CA LYS A 28 -4.42 13.36 -21.60
C LYS A 28 -4.50 11.94 -22.15
N GLU A 29 -5.54 11.70 -22.92
CA GLU A 29 -5.78 10.45 -23.65
C GLU A 29 -4.62 10.20 -24.65
N GLY A 30 -4.03 9.00 -24.60
CA GLY A 30 -2.90 8.61 -25.46
C GLY A 30 -1.50 8.80 -24.87
N ALA A 31 -1.34 9.42 -23.69
CA ALA A 31 -0.04 9.50 -23.02
C ALA A 31 0.33 8.14 -22.37
N SER A 32 1.62 7.76 -22.47
CA SER A 32 2.15 6.62 -21.71
C SER A 32 1.95 6.86 -20.22
N GLN A 33 1.18 5.98 -19.58
CA GLN A 33 0.85 6.10 -18.15
C GLN A 33 2.11 5.82 -17.32
N PRO A 34 2.64 6.81 -16.57
CA PRO A 34 3.81 6.58 -15.76
C PRO A 34 3.47 5.61 -14.62
N SER A 35 4.41 4.71 -14.35
CA SER A 35 4.33 3.87 -13.14
C SER A 35 4.65 4.73 -11.93
N LEU A 36 3.83 4.63 -10.89
CA LEU A 36 4.01 5.29 -9.61
C LEU A 36 4.15 4.23 -8.53
N GLN A 37 5.18 4.36 -7.69
CA GLN A 37 5.30 3.58 -6.47
C GLN A 37 5.11 4.48 -5.25
N LEU A 38 4.23 4.08 -4.32
CA LEU A 38 3.95 4.81 -3.08
C LEU A 38 4.01 3.89 -1.87
N GLY A 39 4.49 4.41 -0.75
CA GLY A 39 4.32 3.80 0.58
C GLY A 39 3.77 4.82 1.56
N LEU A 40 3.26 4.36 2.70
CA LEU A 40 2.88 5.24 3.79
C LEU A 40 4.07 6.12 4.17
N ARG A 41 3.85 7.43 4.26
CA ARG A 41 4.92 8.39 4.56
C ARG A 41 5.59 8.08 5.90
N SER A 42 4.79 7.76 6.91
CA SER A 42 5.27 7.35 8.24
C SER A 42 6.10 6.06 8.23
N PHE A 43 5.93 5.19 7.25
CA PHE A 43 6.74 3.99 7.08
C PHE A 43 8.03 4.30 6.32
N VAL A 44 7.90 4.94 5.16
CA VAL A 44 9.03 5.19 4.25
C VAL A 44 10.06 6.13 4.87
N GLU A 45 9.61 7.19 5.58
CA GLU A 45 10.49 8.18 6.19
C GLU A 45 11.30 7.65 7.38
N LYS A 46 10.96 6.48 7.92
CA LYS A 46 11.83 5.78 8.90
C LYS A 46 13.16 5.36 8.28
N TYR A 47 13.19 5.17 6.95
CA TYR A 47 14.33 4.63 6.23
C TYR A 47 14.90 5.60 5.21
N ILE A 48 14.09 6.47 4.61
CA ILE A 48 14.53 7.46 3.61
C ILE A 48 13.81 8.77 3.91
N THR A 49 14.55 9.75 4.41
CA THR A 49 13.99 11.07 4.72
C THR A 49 13.59 11.82 3.44
N GLU A 50 12.66 12.77 3.55
CA GLU A 50 12.23 13.61 2.42
C GLU A 50 13.40 14.32 1.72
N ALA A 51 14.39 14.79 2.49
CA ALA A 51 15.60 15.42 1.95
C ALA A 51 16.47 14.44 1.13
N GLU A 52 16.53 13.17 1.53
CA GLU A 52 17.27 12.14 0.78
C GLU A 52 16.59 11.77 -0.54
N PHE A 53 15.26 11.98 -0.68
CA PHE A 53 14.58 11.66 -1.93
C PHE A 53 15.11 12.47 -3.12
N GLU A 54 15.35 13.77 -2.92
CA GLU A 54 15.88 14.63 -3.97
C GLU A 54 17.25 14.13 -4.45
N VAL A 55 18.13 13.81 -3.50
CA VAL A 55 19.50 13.34 -3.78
C VAL A 55 19.52 11.94 -4.41
N LEU A 56 18.69 11.02 -3.91
CA LEU A 56 18.70 9.63 -4.35
C LEU A 56 17.92 9.39 -5.64
N PHE A 57 16.86 10.17 -5.89
CA PHE A 57 15.88 9.88 -6.93
C PHE A 57 15.56 11.05 -7.85
N GLY A 58 16.08 12.26 -7.58
CA GLY A 58 15.76 13.47 -8.35
C GLY A 58 14.34 13.98 -8.11
N GLY A 59 13.79 13.69 -6.93
CA GLY A 59 12.46 14.11 -6.51
C GLY A 59 11.60 12.96 -5.99
N TYR A 60 10.39 13.30 -5.56
CA TYR A 60 9.41 12.36 -5.01
C TYR A 60 7.98 12.71 -5.44
N ALA A 61 7.11 11.72 -5.34
CA ALA A 61 5.67 11.87 -5.42
C ALA A 61 5.10 11.86 -4.01
N ALA A 62 4.35 12.90 -3.64
CA ALA A 62 3.55 12.93 -2.42
C ALA A 62 2.06 12.98 -2.76
N ARG A 63 1.27 12.16 -2.06
CA ARG A 63 -0.18 12.06 -2.24
C ARG A 63 -0.88 11.97 -0.88
N ASN A 64 -2.03 12.61 -0.78
CA ASN A 64 -2.97 12.36 0.31
C ASN A 64 -4.12 11.53 -0.28
N ILE A 65 -4.26 10.28 0.19
CA ILE A 65 -5.25 9.34 -0.32
C ILE A 65 -6.08 8.89 0.89
N SER A 66 -7.38 9.19 0.86
CA SER A 66 -8.31 8.82 1.94
C SER A 66 -7.86 9.27 3.34
N GLY A 67 -7.18 10.42 3.45
CA GLY A 67 -6.70 10.97 4.73
C GLY A 67 -5.32 10.47 5.15
N GLU A 68 -4.75 9.51 4.45
CA GLU A 68 -3.40 9.00 4.69
C GLU A 68 -2.38 9.67 3.77
N LYS A 69 -1.19 9.95 4.32
CA LYS A 69 -0.09 10.56 3.57
C LYS A 69 0.81 9.47 2.99
N TYR A 70 1.01 9.53 1.68
CA TYR A 70 1.86 8.63 0.93
C TYR A 70 3.02 9.40 0.30
N ILE A 71 4.17 8.72 0.20
CA ILE A 71 5.37 9.21 -0.47
C ILE A 71 5.99 8.11 -1.33
N GLY A 72 6.63 8.49 -2.44
CA GLY A 72 7.39 7.54 -3.25
C GLY A 72 7.92 8.16 -4.53
N VAL A 73 7.97 7.39 -5.62
CA VAL A 73 8.74 7.75 -6.82
C VAL A 73 8.03 7.35 -8.12
N TRP A 74 8.32 8.11 -9.17
CA TRP A 74 7.88 7.83 -10.53
C TRP A 74 8.83 6.88 -11.26
N SER A 75 8.29 6.14 -12.24
CA SER A 75 8.96 5.16 -13.10
C SER A 75 9.32 3.82 -12.44
N VAL A 76 9.34 2.77 -13.27
CA VAL A 76 9.71 1.40 -12.86
C VAL A 76 11.16 1.31 -12.38
N ARG A 77 12.07 2.03 -13.03
CA ARG A 77 13.51 1.99 -12.72
C ARG A 77 13.78 2.57 -11.33
N VAL A 78 13.24 3.76 -11.06
CA VAL A 78 13.43 4.43 -9.77
C VAL A 78 12.67 3.71 -8.66
N ALA A 79 11.47 3.19 -8.94
CA ALA A 79 10.73 2.34 -8.00
C ALA A 79 11.53 1.11 -7.56
N SER A 80 12.20 0.44 -8.51
CA SER A 80 13.07 -0.71 -8.22
C SER A 80 14.26 -0.33 -7.35
N ARG A 81 14.87 0.84 -7.62
CA ARG A 81 15.96 1.39 -6.78
C ARG A 81 15.48 1.72 -5.37
N MET A 82 14.33 2.35 -5.22
CA MET A 82 13.74 2.65 -3.91
C MET A 82 13.49 1.37 -3.10
N ARG A 83 12.90 0.33 -3.71
CA ARG A 83 12.68 -0.97 -3.04
C ARG A 83 14.00 -1.59 -2.57
N ARG A 84 15.04 -1.52 -3.39
CA ARG A 84 16.38 -2.00 -3.04
C ARG A 84 16.92 -1.27 -1.81
N ILE A 85 16.94 0.06 -1.84
CA ILE A 85 17.46 0.89 -0.73
C ILE A 85 16.68 0.63 0.56
N LEU A 86 15.34 0.54 0.49
CA LEU A 86 14.52 0.22 1.65
C LEU A 86 14.92 -1.13 2.27
N ARG A 87 15.11 -2.17 1.46
CA ARG A 87 15.55 -3.48 1.94
C ARG A 87 16.98 -3.45 2.51
N GLU A 88 17.90 -2.77 1.84
CA GLU A 88 19.28 -2.59 2.32
C GLU A 88 19.32 -1.86 3.66
N ARG A 89 18.36 -0.97 3.93
CA ARG A 89 18.19 -0.27 5.21
C ARG A 89 17.33 -1.04 6.23
N GLY A 90 17.00 -2.30 5.97
CA GLY A 90 16.32 -3.19 6.92
C GLY A 90 14.79 -3.12 6.89
N ALA A 91 14.18 -2.42 5.92
CA ALA A 91 12.72 -2.36 5.82
C ALA A 91 12.13 -3.70 5.36
N SER A 92 11.08 -4.15 6.05
CA SER A 92 10.26 -5.30 5.67
C SER A 92 8.92 -4.82 5.10
N PHE A 93 8.62 -5.18 3.85
CA PHE A 93 7.38 -4.77 3.17
C PHE A 93 7.00 -5.75 2.06
N ILE A 94 5.74 -5.69 1.64
CA ILE A 94 5.24 -6.31 0.41
C ILE A 94 4.97 -5.26 -0.67
N VAL A 95 5.00 -5.67 -1.93
CA VAL A 95 4.59 -4.83 -3.06
C VAL A 95 3.19 -5.25 -3.50
N VAL A 96 2.28 -4.29 -3.59
CA VAL A 96 0.91 -4.48 -4.04
C VAL A 96 0.74 -3.77 -5.37
N ASN A 97 0.33 -4.50 -6.41
CA ASN A 97 0.20 -3.96 -7.77
C ASN A 97 -1.15 -3.27 -8.04
N ASN A 98 -1.70 -2.56 -7.04
CA ASN A 98 -3.01 -1.90 -7.10
C ASN A 98 -2.90 -0.47 -6.57
N HIS A 99 -3.91 0.36 -6.86
CA HIS A 99 -4.00 1.68 -6.25
C HIS A 99 -4.31 1.57 -4.74
N PRO A 100 -3.79 2.45 -3.87
CA PRO A 100 -4.08 2.42 -2.43
C PRO A 100 -5.58 2.44 -2.09
N CYS A 101 -6.43 3.04 -2.93
CA CYS A 101 -7.89 3.06 -2.75
C CYS A 101 -8.60 1.76 -3.16
N GLU A 102 -7.96 0.92 -3.98
CA GLU A 102 -8.50 -0.37 -4.43
C GLU A 102 -8.14 -1.49 -3.46
N ASN A 103 -7.19 -1.24 -2.56
CA ASN A 103 -6.73 -2.23 -1.60
C ASN A 103 -7.66 -2.27 -0.39
N ASN A 104 -8.88 -2.77 -0.61
CA ASN A 104 -9.69 -3.27 0.49
C ASN A 104 -9.00 -4.54 1.02
N PRO A 105 -8.63 -4.63 2.31
CA PRO A 105 -8.52 -5.92 2.94
C PRO A 105 -9.95 -6.45 3.07
N SER A 106 -10.51 -6.96 1.97
CA SER A 106 -11.69 -7.82 2.02
C SER A 106 -11.28 -9.05 2.81
N SER A 107 -11.46 -8.91 4.11
CA SER A 107 -11.56 -10.00 5.07
C SER A 107 -12.49 -11.06 4.45
N GLY A 108 -12.08 -12.32 4.53
CA GLY A 108 -12.76 -13.43 3.91
C GLY A 108 -14.27 -13.37 4.10
N LEU A 109 -14.97 -13.20 2.98
CA LEU A 109 -16.38 -13.53 2.86
C LEU A 109 -16.47 -14.52 1.71
N THR A 110 -15.98 -15.73 1.98
CA THR A 110 -16.41 -16.92 1.25
C THR A 110 -17.87 -17.14 1.65
N HIS A 111 -18.78 -16.46 0.95
CA HIS A 111 -20.18 -16.89 0.90
C HIS A 111 -20.19 -18.27 0.24
N GLN A 112 -20.17 -19.34 1.02
CA GLN A 112 -20.64 -20.63 0.55
C GLN A 112 -22.16 -20.53 0.41
N SER A 113 -22.60 -20.03 -0.75
CA SER A 113 -23.98 -20.17 -1.18
C SER A 113 -24.13 -21.53 -1.83
N SER A 114 -24.25 -22.59 -1.05
CA SER A 114 -24.77 -23.89 -1.53
C SER A 114 -26.29 -23.79 -1.61
N GLY A 115 -26.77 -23.09 -2.64
CA GLY A 115 -28.12 -23.22 -3.13
C GLY A 115 -28.13 -24.30 -4.20
N THR A 116 -28.41 -25.55 -3.83
CA THR A 116 -28.80 -26.57 -4.82
C THR A 116 -30.32 -26.57 -4.88
N GLY A 117 -30.85 -25.66 -5.69
CA GLY A 117 -32.22 -25.75 -6.18
C GLY A 117 -32.27 -26.82 -7.26
N GLU A 118 -32.68 -28.02 -6.87
CA GLU A 118 -33.03 -29.08 -7.81
C GLU A 118 -34.46 -28.85 -8.29
N LYS A 119 -34.62 -28.43 -9.54
CA LYS A 119 -35.85 -28.53 -10.33
C LYS A 119 -35.53 -28.29 -11.80
N VAL A 120 -35.61 -29.33 -12.64
CA VAL A 120 -36.26 -29.25 -13.96
C VAL A 120 -36.84 -30.62 -14.30
N LEU A 121 -38.14 -30.59 -14.59
CA LEU A 121 -38.96 -31.61 -15.27
C LEU A 121 -38.55 -31.75 -16.74
N LEU A 122 -38.59 -32.96 -17.28
CA LEU A 122 -39.38 -33.35 -18.46
C LEU A 122 -39.53 -34.87 -18.48
#